data_AF-A0A1Q5R2Z3-F1
#
_entry.id   AF-A0A1Q5R2Z3-F1
#
_cell.length_a   1.000
_cell.length_b   1.000
_cell.length_c   1.000
_cell.angle_alpha   90.00
_cell.angle_beta   90.00
_cell.angle_gamma   90.00
#
_symmetry.space_group_name_H-M   'P 1'
#
loop_
_entity.id
_entity.type
_entity.pdbx_description
1 polymer ?
#
loop_
_entity_poly.entity_id
_entity_poly.type
_entity_poly.pdbx_seq_one_letter_code
_entity_poly.pdbx_strand_id
1 'polypeptide(L)' 'MPINHRKPLEILPEVARKFAAHMQAFHAEQDPLKCDEIAATTRHILLQHMPKGAKLRLADVLELFRLMR' A
#
# COMPACT_ATOMS: atom_id res chain seq x y z
N MET A 1 9.69 -18.22 -29.92
CA MET A 1 8.94 -18.63 -28.71
C MET A 1 7.94 -17.52 -28.39
N PRO A 2 6.62 -17.75 -28.33
CA PRO A 2 5.67 -16.71 -27.98
C PRO A 2 5.59 -16.57 -26.45
N ILE A 3 5.94 -15.40 -25.95
CA ILE A 3 5.85 -15.09 -24.52
C ILE A 3 4.38 -14.77 -24.24
N ASN A 4 3.71 -15.68 -23.54
CA ASN A 4 2.27 -15.62 -23.28
C ASN A 4 1.91 -14.33 -22.51
N HIS A 5 1.12 -13.45 -23.12
CA HIS A 5 0.55 -12.24 -22.51
C HIS A 5 -0.52 -12.60 -21.46
N ARG A 6 -0.12 -13.08 -20.28
CA ARG A 6 -1.00 -13.02 -19.11
C ARG A 6 -0.92 -11.60 -18.57
N LYS A 7 -1.93 -10.76 -18.85
CA LYS A 7 -2.11 -9.47 -18.16
C LYS A 7 -2.18 -9.75 -16.65
N PRO A 8 -1.13 -9.47 -15.86
CA PRO A 8 -1.22 -9.62 -14.42
C PRO A 8 -2.16 -8.51 -13.94
N LEU A 9 -3.04 -8.82 -12.98
CA LEU A 9 -3.94 -7.84 -12.37
C LEU A 9 -3.20 -6.50 -12.19
N GLU A 10 -3.71 -5.46 -12.84
CA GLU A 10 -3.10 -4.14 -12.98
C GLU A 10 -3.19 -3.36 -11.67
N ILE A 11 -2.64 -3.89 -10.58
CA ILE A 11 -2.07 -3.01 -9.56
C ILE A 11 -0.92 -2.34 -10.32
N LEU A 12 -1.08 -1.05 -10.66
CA LEU A 12 -0.01 -0.32 -11.33
C LEU A 12 1.29 -0.63 -10.58
N PRO A 13 2.34 -1.14 -11.23
CA PRO A 13 3.57 -1.57 -10.56
C PRO A 13 4.17 -0.43 -9.72
N GLU A 14 3.85 0.81 -10.07
CA GLU A 14 4.17 2.02 -9.29
C GLU A 14 3.48 2.07 -7.93
N VAL A 15 2.20 1.68 -7.82
CA VAL A 15 1.45 1.64 -6.56
C VAL A 15 2.00 0.56 -5.64
N ALA A 16 2.29 -0.63 -6.19
CA ALA A 16 2.89 -1.71 -5.44
C ALA A 16 4.30 -1.34 -4.93
N ARG A 17 5.11 -0.65 -5.74
CA ARG A 17 6.43 -0.13 -5.34
C ARG A 17 6.32 0.93 -4.25
N LYS A 18 5.38 1.88 -4.37
CA LYS A 18 5.13 2.89 -3.32
C LYS A 18 4.66 2.25 -2.02
N PHE A 19 3.76 1.27 -2.10
CA PHE A 19 3.32 0.50 -0.95
C PHE A 19 4.49 -0.20 -0.24
N ALA A 20 5.34 -0.91 -0.99
CA ALA A 20 6.52 -1.57 -0.43
C ALA A 20 7.51 -0.58 0.21
N ALA A 21 7.74 0.58 -0.43
CA ALA A 21 8.60 1.64 0.13
C ALA A 21 8.01 2.22 1.43
N HIS A 22 6.71 2.47 1.48
CA HIS A 22 6.01 2.92 2.68
C HIS A 22 6.03 1.87 3.78
N MET A 23 5.88 0.59 3.45
CA MET A 23 6.00 -0.50 4.41
C MET A 23 7.41 -0.55 5.02
N GLN A 24 8.47 -0.46 4.21
CA GLN A 24 9.84 -0.41 4.73
C GLN A 24 10.08 0.82 5.60
N ALA A 25 9.56 1.98 5.21
CA ALA A 25 9.63 3.20 6.02
C ALA A 25 8.87 3.05 7.35
N PHE A 26 7.69 2.42 7.34
CA PHE A 26 6.90 2.15 8.54
C PHE A 26 7.63 1.23 9.52
N HIS A 27 8.33 0.19 9.03
CA HIS A 27 9.11 -0.69 9.89
C HIS A 27 10.42 -0.07 10.39
N ALA A 28 11.01 0.85 9.63
CA ALA A 28 12.22 1.57 10.04
C ALA A 28 11.92 2.72 11.02
N GLU A 29 10.71 3.28 10.94
CA GLU A 29 10.31 4.41 11.77
C GLU A 29 9.81 3.95 13.14
N GLN A 30 10.35 4.56 14.20
CA GLN A 30 9.97 4.25 15.59
C GLN A 30 8.94 5.22 16.14
N ASP A 31 8.74 6.36 15.45
CA ASP A 31 7.82 7.40 15.85
C ASP A 31 6.38 7.10 15.41
N PRO A 32 5.41 7.11 16.34
CA PRO A 32 4.02 6.77 16.02
C PRO A 32 3.31 7.82 15.16
N LEU A 33 3.69 9.11 15.22
CA LEU A 33 3.10 10.15 14.39
C LEU A 33 3.51 9.98 12.93
N LYS A 34 4.79 9.70 12.68
CA LYS A 34 5.26 9.42 11.32
C LYS A 34 4.74 8.11 10.75
N CYS A 35 4.57 7.09 11.59
CA CYS A 35 3.88 5.86 11.20
C CYS A 35 2.45 6.14 10.70
N ASP A 36 1.72 7.02 11.38
CA ASP A 36 0.38 7.45 10.99
C ASP A 36 0.39 8.20 9.64
N GLU A 37 1.38 9.08 9.43
CA GLU A 37 1.58 9.80 8.18
C GLU A 37 1.87 8.88 6.98
N ILE A 38 2.72 7.87 7.17
CA ILE A 38 3.02 6.85 6.16
C ILE A 38 1.77 6.02 5.83
N ALA A 39 1.01 5.63 6.85
CA ALA A 39 -0.25 4.91 6.67
C ALA A 39 -1.32 5.77 5.98
N ALA A 40 -1.41 7.06 6.30
CA ALA A 40 -2.34 8.00 5.69
C ALA A 40 -2.03 8.21 4.20
N THR A 41 -0.74 8.36 3.87
CA THR A 41 -0.27 8.49 2.48
C THR A 41 -0.57 7.22 1.68
N THR A 42 -0.26 6.05 2.24
CA THR A 42 -0.55 4.76 1.62
C THR A 42 -2.05 4.55 1.40
N ARG A 43 -2.86 4.89 2.42
CA ARG A 43 -4.32 4.84 2.34
C ARG A 43 -4.85 5.72 1.21
N HIS A 44 -4.34 6.95 1.08
CA HIS A 44 -4.77 7.86 0.02
C HIS A 44 -4.48 7.26 -1.37
N ILE A 45 -3.28 6.74 -1.58
CA ILE A 45 -2.90 6.08 -2.84
C ILE A 45 -3.83 4.90 -3.12
N LEU A 46 -4.06 4.01 -2.14
CA LEU A 46 -4.95 2.85 -2.31
C LEU A 46 -6.39 3.27 -2.63
N LEU A 47 -6.91 4.32 -1.97
CA LEU A 47 -8.24 4.85 -2.23
C LEU A 47 -8.37 5.48 -3.63
N GLN A 48 -7.31 6.09 -4.18
CA GLN A 48 -7.32 6.60 -5.55
C GLN A 48 -7.48 5.48 -6.60
N HIS A 49 -7.03 4.26 -6.27
CA HIS A 49 -7.10 3.11 -7.17
C HIS A 49 -8.25 2.15 -6.89
N MET A 50 -8.93 2.28 -5.75
CA MET A 50 -10.08 1.44 -5.41
C MET A 50 -11.38 1.96 -6.02
N PRO A 51 -12.31 1.06 -6.42
CA PRO A 51 -13.62 1.45 -6.91
C PRO A 51 -14.42 2.19 -5.82
N LYS A 52 -15.27 3.14 -6.23
CA LYS A 52 -16.10 3.97 -5.35
C LYS A 52 -16.91 3.08 -4.39
N GLY A 53 -16.55 3.10 -3.11
CA GLY A 53 -17.19 2.32 -2.05
C GLY A 53 -16.24 1.53 -1.14
N ALA A 54 -14.95 1.46 -1.49
CA ALA A 54 -13.97 0.80 -0.62
C ALA A 54 -13.75 1.57 0.69
N LYS A 55 -14.07 0.92 1.81
CA LYS A 55 -13.88 1.47 3.16
C LYS A 55 -12.52 1.08 3.70
N LEU A 56 -11.45 1.66 3.16
CA LEU A 56 -10.12 1.48 3.72
C LEU A 56 -9.93 2.46 4.90
N ARG A 57 -9.88 1.94 6.12
CA ARG A 57 -9.59 2.74 7.33
C ARG A 57 -8.08 2.84 7.52
N LEU A 58 -7.62 3.90 8.20
CA LEU A 58 -6.21 4.06 8.52
C LEU A 58 -5.69 2.90 9.40
N ALA A 59 -6.51 2.48 10.37
CA ALA A 59 -6.23 1.32 11.21
C ALA A 59 -6.03 0.02 10.40
N ASP A 60 -6.78 -0.15 9.31
CA ASP A 60 -6.67 -1.28 8.39
C ASP A 60 -5.29 -1.32 7.71
N VAL A 61 -4.78 -0.16 7.29
CA VAL A 61 -3.45 -0.02 6.65
C VAL A 61 -2.34 -0.24 7.67
N LEU A 62 -2.49 0.28 8.89
CA LEU A 62 -1.55 0.05 9.99
C LEU A 62 -1.48 -1.43 10.38
N GLU A 63 -2.62 -2.09 10.46
CA GLU A 63 -2.70 -3.52 10.75
C GLU A 63 -2.08 -4.34 9.61
N LEU A 64 -2.35 -3.98 8.36
CA LEU A 64 -1.73 -4.61 7.18
C LEU A 64 -0.20 -4.52 7.22
N PHE A 65 0.35 -3.35 7.55
CA PHE A 65 1.81 -3.20 7.70
C PHE A 65 2.37 -4.00 8.88
N ARG A 66 1.64 -4.11 10.00
CA ARG A 66 2.07 -4.96 11.12
C ARG A 66 2.07 -6.45 10.77
N LEU A 67 1.12 -6.89 9.93
CA LEU A 67 1.00 -8.28 9.50
C LEU A 67 2.07 -8.70 8.47
N MET A 68 2.57 -7.75 7.66
CA MET A 68 3.54 -8.02 6.58
C MET A 68 5.02 -7.92 7.00
N ARG A 69 5.35 -8.21 8.26
CA ARG A 69 6.73 -8.14 8.77
C ARG A 69 7.62 -9.29 8.29
#